data_AF-A0A1I7T0F5-F1
#
_entry.id   AF-A0A1I7T0F5-F1
#
_cell.length_a   1.000
_cell.length_b   1.000
_cell.length_c   1.000
_cell.angle_alpha   90.00
_cell.angle_beta   90.00
_cell.angle_gamma   90.00
#
_symmetry.space_group_name_H-M   'P 1'
#
loop_
_entity.id
_entity.type
_entity.pdbx_description
1 polymer ?
#
loop_
_entity_poly.entity_id
_entity_poly.type
_entity_poly.pdbx_seq_one_letter_code
_entity_poly.pdbx_strand_id
1 'polypeptide(L)'
;MDVEGLTEVEKEILKLVPDKYRGLFSASIRAKNPGFLLAVDDVKVHDFQYPAGMNLIEPLKGHITMKDVSGITRDQMIEHFHPTCLNQGGVAFGLGYIVEDQAYKGRMQTLCFGLNTCDILNDDVDKNGFEKLEENFNMLINQTDVDIFSKNYLIFPAIHQLQSYCILIINPLGAVVTKRSRKQPPPATMICYATTSSYSYENYIAPRIMKLLEMFVDHYGGRYKSISRQNITSTYKEFANKKGYDKPFQMLHVVQKLLDFATLTNNTDEFKKEIENVEQDYIPDMETVCYDGMTMFRFTIARAVRAAIMRGTSEIGKYLYQKRFLHSGKLNAEMKIKQEKERQYAEERANRAKKPKIIVVEEIL
;
A
#
# COMPACT_ATOMS: atom_id res chain seq x y z
N MET A 1 12.14 -33.45 -18.51
CA MET A 1 10.73 -33.73 -18.83
C MET A 1 10.41 -32.96 -20.08
N ASP A 2 10.25 -33.63 -21.21
CA ASP A 2 9.65 -32.99 -22.39
C ASP A 2 8.19 -32.68 -22.09
N VAL A 3 7.84 -31.41 -22.18
CA VAL A 3 6.54 -30.90 -21.76
C VAL A 3 5.66 -30.73 -22.98
N GLU A 4 5.26 -31.86 -23.56
CA GLU A 4 4.27 -31.87 -24.64
C GLU A 4 2.99 -31.15 -24.19
N GLY A 5 2.44 -30.33 -25.09
CA GLY A 5 1.17 -29.61 -24.90
C GLY A 5 1.24 -28.22 -24.26
N LEU A 6 2.43 -27.73 -23.86
CA LEU A 6 2.61 -26.34 -23.42
C LEU A 6 2.95 -25.41 -24.59
N THR A 7 2.41 -24.19 -24.55
CA THR A 7 2.85 -23.07 -25.38
C THR A 7 4.27 -22.64 -25.01
N GLU A 8 4.96 -21.92 -25.90
CA GLU A 8 6.32 -21.43 -25.64
C GLU A 8 6.41 -20.55 -24.39
N VAL A 9 5.43 -19.65 -24.19
CA VAL A 9 5.36 -18.81 -22.98
C VAL A 9 5.20 -19.65 -21.71
N GLU A 10 4.41 -20.72 -21.74
CA GLU A 10 4.24 -21.62 -20.59
C GLU A 10 5.50 -22.45 -20.29
N LYS A 11 6.25 -22.84 -21.34
CA LYS A 11 7.56 -23.50 -21.17
C LYS A 11 8.57 -22.56 -20.53
N GLU A 12 8.56 -21.28 -20.91
CA GLU A 12 9.40 -20.26 -20.27
C GLU A 12 9.01 -20.02 -18.82
N ILE A 13 7.70 -19.92 -18.52
CA ILE A 13 7.21 -19.80 -17.14
C ILE A 13 7.68 -21.00 -16.29
N LEU A 14 7.57 -22.22 -16.82
CA LEU A 14 7.99 -23.42 -16.10
C LEU A 14 9.48 -23.38 -15.68
N LYS A 15 10.35 -22.73 -16.47
CA LYS A 15 11.76 -22.55 -16.10
C LYS A 15 11.92 -21.64 -14.88
N LEU A 16 11.04 -20.64 -14.73
CA LEU A 16 11.02 -19.67 -13.62
C LEU A 16 10.34 -20.21 -12.36
N VAL A 17 9.48 -21.22 -12.49
CA VAL A 17 8.78 -21.84 -11.35
C VAL A 17 9.77 -22.65 -10.51
N PRO A 18 9.78 -22.50 -9.16
CA PRO A 18 10.60 -23.32 -8.26
C PRO A 18 10.35 -24.81 -8.46
N ASP A 19 11.39 -25.63 -8.38
CA ASP A 19 11.31 -27.08 -8.68
C ASP A 19 10.16 -27.80 -7.96
N LYS A 20 9.95 -27.48 -6.68
CA LYS A 20 8.85 -28.04 -5.86
C LYS A 20 7.45 -27.75 -6.39
N TYR A 21 7.27 -26.72 -7.23
CA TYR A 21 5.98 -26.32 -7.79
C TYR A 21 5.84 -26.59 -9.30
N ARG A 22 6.89 -27.07 -9.97
CA ARG A 22 6.86 -27.35 -11.42
C ARG A 22 5.80 -28.39 -11.78
N GLY A 23 5.70 -29.46 -10.99
CA GLY A 23 4.66 -30.49 -11.18
C GLY A 23 3.24 -29.94 -11.04
N LEU A 24 3.01 -29.11 -10.02
CA LEU A 24 1.73 -28.43 -9.81
C LEU A 24 1.40 -27.51 -11.00
N PHE A 25 2.36 -26.69 -11.43
CA PHE A 25 2.17 -25.79 -12.58
C PHE A 25 1.80 -26.56 -13.85
N SER A 26 2.58 -27.57 -14.24
CA SER A 26 2.32 -28.36 -15.45
C SER A 26 0.98 -29.09 -15.41
N ALA A 27 0.63 -29.71 -14.28
CA ALA A 27 -0.65 -30.40 -14.10
C ALA A 27 -1.83 -29.43 -14.16
N SER A 28 -1.73 -28.28 -13.47
CA SER A 28 -2.80 -27.28 -13.43
C SER A 28 -3.00 -26.60 -14.78
N ILE A 29 -1.95 -26.26 -15.53
CA ILE A 29 -2.08 -25.71 -16.88
C ILE A 29 -2.79 -26.69 -17.82
N ARG A 30 -2.38 -27.96 -17.82
CA ARG A 30 -3.01 -29.02 -18.65
C ARG A 30 -4.48 -29.23 -18.29
N ALA A 31 -4.80 -29.21 -17.00
CA ALA A 31 -6.17 -29.31 -16.50
C ALA A 31 -6.99 -28.02 -16.70
N LYS A 32 -6.40 -26.94 -17.26
CA LYS A 32 -7.00 -25.60 -17.33
C LYS A 32 -7.47 -25.10 -15.96
N ASN A 33 -6.81 -25.54 -14.90
CA ASN A 33 -7.11 -25.23 -13.52
C ASN A 33 -6.33 -23.98 -13.09
N PRO A 34 -6.98 -22.93 -12.58
CA PRO A 34 -6.31 -21.68 -12.18
C PRO A 34 -5.30 -21.83 -11.03
N GLY A 35 -5.24 -22.99 -10.36
CA GLY A 35 -4.26 -23.30 -9.33
C GLY A 35 -2.79 -23.16 -9.78
N PHE A 36 -2.51 -23.14 -11.09
CA PHE A 36 -1.16 -22.81 -11.57
C PHE A 36 -0.73 -21.39 -11.18
N LEU A 37 -1.67 -20.47 -10.92
CA LEU A 37 -1.38 -19.10 -10.49
C LEU A 37 -0.68 -19.07 -9.13
N LEU A 38 -0.95 -20.04 -8.25
CA LEU A 38 -0.26 -20.19 -6.96
C LEU A 38 1.19 -20.65 -7.14
N ALA A 39 1.47 -21.44 -8.17
CA ALA A 39 2.82 -21.93 -8.46
C ALA A 39 3.75 -20.83 -9.02
N VAL A 40 3.19 -19.70 -9.44
CA VAL A 40 3.92 -18.59 -10.07
C VAL A 40 3.96 -17.33 -9.21
N ASP A 41 3.58 -17.38 -7.93
CA ASP A 41 3.50 -16.20 -7.05
C ASP A 41 4.78 -15.34 -7.04
N ASP A 42 5.95 -15.98 -7.05
CA ASP A 42 7.24 -15.31 -7.05
C ASP A 42 7.74 -14.92 -8.45
N VAL A 43 7.00 -15.27 -9.52
CA VAL A 43 7.37 -14.91 -10.89
C VAL A 43 7.21 -13.41 -11.09
N LYS A 44 8.30 -12.78 -11.52
CA LYS A 44 8.36 -11.37 -11.88
C LYS A 44 7.52 -11.09 -13.14
N VAL A 45 6.62 -10.11 -13.05
CA VAL A 45 5.76 -9.71 -14.18
C VAL A 45 6.11 -8.35 -14.76
N HIS A 46 6.75 -7.47 -13.99
CA HIS A 46 7.13 -6.13 -14.44
C HIS A 46 8.27 -5.56 -13.61
N ASP A 47 9.25 -4.94 -14.26
CA ASP A 47 10.24 -4.08 -13.59
C ASP A 47 9.77 -2.63 -13.67
N PHE A 48 9.94 -1.89 -12.58
CA PHE A 48 9.61 -0.47 -12.54
C PHE A 48 10.76 0.35 -11.94
N GLN A 49 10.82 1.60 -12.35
CA GLN A 49 11.71 2.60 -11.77
C GLN A 49 11.02 3.95 -11.83
N TYR A 50 10.79 4.55 -10.66
CA TYR A 50 10.41 5.95 -10.52
C TYR A 50 11.66 6.74 -10.14
N PRO A 51 12.04 7.77 -10.92
CA PRO A 51 13.23 8.55 -10.62
C PRO A 51 13.03 9.40 -9.36
N ALA A 52 14.13 9.71 -8.68
CA ALA A 52 14.14 10.78 -7.69
C ALA A 52 13.78 12.12 -8.35
N GLY A 53 13.23 13.05 -7.57
CA GLY A 53 12.82 14.36 -8.07
C GLY A 53 12.34 15.27 -6.95
N MET A 54 11.57 16.29 -7.32
CA MET A 54 11.12 17.31 -6.36
C MET A 54 10.21 16.79 -5.24
N ASN A 55 9.52 15.68 -5.48
CA ASN A 55 8.55 15.07 -4.58
C ASN A 55 8.96 13.69 -4.05
N LEU A 56 10.07 13.15 -4.55
CA LEU A 56 10.59 11.84 -4.16
C LEU A 56 12.09 11.95 -3.94
N ILE A 57 12.55 11.63 -2.74
CA ILE A 57 13.95 11.88 -2.36
C ILE A 57 14.95 10.92 -3.03
N GLU A 58 14.54 9.67 -3.26
CA GLU A 58 15.36 8.59 -3.81
C GLU A 58 14.56 7.79 -4.84
N PRO A 59 15.19 7.19 -5.87
CA PRO A 59 14.45 6.47 -6.88
C PRO A 59 13.82 5.21 -6.29
N LEU A 60 12.51 5.06 -6.51
CA LEU A 60 11.79 3.83 -6.17
C LEU A 60 11.95 2.84 -7.33
N LYS A 61 12.84 1.87 -7.14
CA LYS A 61 13.08 0.78 -8.09
C LYS A 61 12.67 -0.56 -7.52
N GLY A 62 12.16 -1.43 -8.37
CA GLY A 62 11.77 -2.76 -7.95
C GLY A 62 11.08 -3.52 -9.06
N HIS A 63 10.36 -4.56 -8.65
CA HIS A 63 9.57 -5.35 -9.56
C HIS A 63 8.24 -5.75 -8.92
N ILE A 64 7.25 -5.97 -9.77
CA ILE A 64 5.96 -6.52 -9.41
C ILE A 64 6.03 -8.03 -9.67
N THR A 65 5.63 -8.84 -8.70
CA THR A 65 5.45 -10.29 -8.89
C THR A 65 3.98 -10.66 -9.07
N MET A 66 3.70 -11.91 -9.44
CA MET A 66 2.33 -12.39 -9.47
C MET A 66 1.65 -12.37 -8.10
N LYS A 67 2.40 -12.53 -7.01
CA LYS A 67 1.87 -12.37 -5.65
C LYS A 67 1.30 -10.96 -5.43
N ASP A 68 2.01 -9.93 -5.90
CA ASP A 68 1.52 -8.55 -5.83
C ASP A 68 0.23 -8.39 -6.67
N VAL A 69 0.22 -8.92 -7.89
CA VAL A 69 -0.97 -8.90 -8.76
C VAL A 69 -2.14 -9.61 -8.10
N SER A 70 -1.92 -10.79 -7.52
CA SER A 70 -2.93 -11.57 -6.81
C SER A 70 -3.50 -10.80 -5.61
N GLY A 71 -2.64 -10.16 -4.81
CA GLY A 71 -3.05 -9.31 -3.69
C GLY A 71 -3.87 -8.08 -4.10
N ILE A 72 -3.48 -7.42 -5.20
CA ILE A 72 -4.16 -6.22 -5.72
C ILE A 72 -5.49 -6.53 -6.40
N THR A 73 -5.52 -7.58 -7.22
CA THR A 73 -6.70 -7.98 -8.01
C THR A 73 -7.61 -8.96 -7.26
N ARG A 74 -7.38 -9.08 -5.94
CA ARG A 74 -8.09 -10.01 -5.09
C ARG A 74 -9.57 -9.66 -5.01
N ASP A 75 -10.42 -10.66 -5.16
CA ASP A 75 -11.83 -10.53 -4.87
C ASP A 75 -12.05 -10.51 -3.35
N GLN A 76 -12.46 -9.37 -2.81
CA GLN A 76 -12.66 -9.21 -1.36
C GLN A 76 -13.81 -10.05 -0.81
N MET A 77 -14.78 -10.44 -1.65
CA MET A 77 -15.94 -11.23 -1.25
C MET A 77 -15.61 -12.73 -1.18
N ILE A 78 -14.64 -13.19 -1.99
CA ILE A 78 -14.38 -14.62 -2.21
C ILE A 78 -13.03 -15.02 -1.61
N GLU A 79 -11.98 -14.27 -1.90
CA GLU A 79 -10.61 -14.62 -1.54
C GLU A 79 -10.23 -14.08 -0.15
N HIS A 80 -11.21 -13.94 0.75
CA HIS A 80 -10.97 -13.52 2.12
C HIS A 80 -10.34 -14.64 2.98
N PHE A 81 -10.49 -15.91 2.58
CA PHE A 81 -10.01 -17.08 3.33
C PHE A 81 -8.51 -17.35 3.12
N HIS A 82 -7.97 -16.96 1.96
CA HIS A 82 -6.54 -17.07 1.62
C HIS A 82 -6.00 -15.73 1.12
N PRO A 83 -5.95 -14.72 2.01
CA PRO A 83 -5.53 -13.39 1.62
C PRO A 83 -4.05 -13.35 1.22
N THR A 84 -3.77 -12.79 0.05
CA THR A 84 -2.40 -12.50 -0.37
C THR A 84 -2.06 -11.06 -0.01
N CYS A 85 -0.99 -10.86 0.76
CA CYS A 85 -0.46 -9.53 1.06
C CYS A 85 0.40 -9.03 -0.11
N LEU A 86 0.32 -7.73 -0.36
CA LEU A 86 1.32 -7.02 -1.17
C LEU A 86 2.72 -7.21 -0.58
N ASN A 87 3.69 -7.52 -1.43
CA ASN A 87 5.09 -7.46 -1.07
C ASN A 87 5.59 -6.01 -1.13
N GLN A 88 6.82 -5.78 -0.66
CA GLN A 88 7.47 -4.46 -0.72
C GLN A 88 7.53 -3.91 -2.15
N GLY A 89 7.72 -4.77 -3.17
CA GLY A 89 7.73 -4.38 -4.58
C GLY A 89 6.41 -3.74 -5.03
N GLY A 90 5.28 -4.40 -4.76
CA GLY A 90 3.97 -3.85 -5.08
C GLY A 90 3.62 -2.58 -4.27
N VAL A 91 4.09 -2.49 -3.02
CA VAL A 91 3.94 -1.26 -2.21
C VAL A 91 4.76 -0.10 -2.78
N ALA A 92 6.04 -0.34 -3.10
CA ALA A 92 6.91 0.67 -3.69
C ALA A 92 6.39 1.14 -5.06
N PHE A 93 5.82 0.24 -5.88
CA PHE A 93 5.14 0.61 -7.12
C PHE A 93 3.95 1.54 -6.84
N GLY A 94 3.08 1.16 -5.91
CA GLY A 94 1.91 1.97 -5.54
C GLY A 94 2.31 3.36 -5.02
N LEU A 95 3.37 3.43 -4.21
CA LEU A 95 3.91 4.68 -3.71
C LEU A 95 4.45 5.56 -4.86
N GLY A 96 5.26 4.99 -5.75
CA GLY A 96 5.80 5.71 -6.91
C GLY A 96 4.70 6.27 -7.81
N TYR A 97 3.67 5.48 -8.10
CA TYR A 97 2.50 5.92 -8.86
C TYR A 97 1.77 7.11 -8.21
N ILE A 98 1.55 7.07 -6.89
CA ILE A 98 0.87 8.15 -6.17
C ILE A 98 1.72 9.44 -6.19
N VAL A 99 3.03 9.33 -5.98
CA VAL A 99 3.94 10.49 -5.92
C VAL A 99 4.13 11.12 -7.30
N GLU A 100 4.24 10.31 -8.36
CA GLU A 100 4.36 10.79 -9.74
C GLU A 100 3.10 11.57 -10.19
N ASP A 101 1.91 11.10 -9.83
CA ASP A 101 0.65 11.79 -10.12
C ASP A 101 0.60 13.20 -9.48
N GLN A 102 1.21 13.39 -8.30
CA GLN A 102 1.31 14.72 -7.67
C GLN A 102 2.31 15.63 -8.37
N ALA A 103 3.46 15.09 -8.79
CA ALA A 103 4.46 15.85 -9.52
C ALA A 103 3.88 16.36 -10.85
N TYR A 104 3.10 15.53 -11.56
CA TYR A 104 2.39 15.92 -12.78
C TYR A 104 1.42 17.09 -12.57
N LYS A 105 0.82 17.18 -11.38
CA LYS A 105 -0.08 18.28 -11.00
C LYS A 105 0.65 19.57 -10.58
N GLY A 106 1.98 19.62 -10.69
CA GLY A 106 2.81 20.81 -10.43
C GLY A 106 3.03 21.14 -8.96
N ARG A 107 2.89 20.14 -8.07
CA ARG A 107 2.78 20.36 -6.61
C ARG A 107 4.07 19.98 -5.90
N MET A 108 4.91 20.96 -5.57
CA MET A 108 6.28 20.70 -5.07
C MET A 108 6.48 20.89 -3.54
N GLN A 109 5.39 21.06 -2.78
CA GLN A 109 5.42 21.38 -1.34
C GLN A 109 5.78 20.17 -0.45
N THR A 110 5.60 18.96 -0.97
CA THR A 110 5.78 17.69 -0.23
C THR A 110 6.97 16.92 -0.77
N LEU A 111 7.77 16.34 0.12
CA LEU A 111 8.81 15.38 -0.23
C LEU A 111 8.52 14.04 0.44
N CYS A 112 8.37 13.01 -0.39
CA CYS A 112 8.18 11.65 0.06
C CYS A 112 9.53 10.92 0.09
N PHE A 113 9.77 10.19 1.17
CA PHE A 113 10.87 9.25 1.30
C PHE A 113 10.50 7.91 0.66
N GLY A 114 11.50 7.14 0.26
CA GLY A 114 11.28 5.79 -0.23
C GLY A 114 10.68 4.88 0.85
N LEU A 115 10.17 3.72 0.42
CA LEU A 115 9.65 2.73 1.35
C LEU A 115 10.79 2.22 2.24
N ASN A 116 10.69 2.45 3.55
CA ASN A 116 11.68 2.05 4.56
C ASN A 116 13.05 2.74 4.46
N THR A 117 13.16 3.98 3.94
CA THR A 117 14.43 4.76 3.93
C THR A 117 15.09 4.88 5.32
N CYS A 118 14.33 4.68 6.39
CA CYS A 118 14.83 4.70 7.77
C CYS A 118 15.47 3.37 8.25
N ASP A 119 15.66 2.37 7.37
CA ASP A 119 16.21 1.05 7.72
C ASP A 119 15.44 0.28 8.79
N ILE A 120 14.11 0.32 8.68
CA ILE A 120 13.20 -0.30 9.66
C ILE A 120 12.98 -1.80 9.37
N LEU A 121 13.53 -2.33 8.27
CA LEU A 121 13.27 -3.71 7.80
C LEU A 121 14.04 -4.82 8.51
N ASN A 122 15.11 -4.51 9.23
CA ASN A 122 15.95 -5.55 9.83
C ASN A 122 15.39 -6.00 11.18
N ASP A 123 15.26 -7.32 11.40
CA ASP A 123 15.06 -7.89 12.75
C ASP A 123 16.25 -7.56 13.67
N ASP A 124 17.38 -7.14 13.10
CA ASP A 124 18.55 -6.60 13.78
C ASP A 124 18.50 -5.07 14.01
N VAL A 125 17.34 -4.42 13.86
CA VAL A 125 17.15 -3.00 14.21
C VAL A 125 17.60 -2.74 15.66
N ASP A 126 17.44 -3.72 16.54
CA ASP A 126 17.88 -3.69 17.95
C ASP A 126 19.41 -3.83 18.11
N LYS A 127 20.09 -4.48 17.15
CA LYS A 127 21.52 -4.83 17.27
C LYS A 127 22.44 -3.86 16.53
N ASN A 128 21.99 -3.28 15.42
CA ASN A 128 22.85 -2.49 14.52
C ASN A 128 22.81 -0.98 14.80
N GLY A 129 22.05 -0.54 15.82
CA GLY A 129 21.89 0.88 16.15
C GLY A 129 21.55 1.72 14.92
N PHE A 130 22.41 2.70 14.58
CA PHE A 130 22.24 3.58 13.43
C PHE A 130 23.24 3.34 12.29
N GLU A 131 24.15 2.36 12.36
CA GLU A 131 25.25 2.20 11.40
C GLU A 131 24.75 2.06 9.95
N LYS A 132 23.80 1.15 9.72
CA LYS A 132 23.21 0.93 8.39
C LYS A 132 22.44 2.16 7.88
N LEU A 133 21.81 2.91 8.79
CA LEU A 133 21.15 4.17 8.45
C LEU A 133 22.18 5.21 7.98
N GLU A 134 23.35 5.25 8.62
CA GLU A 134 24.43 6.15 8.24
C GLU A 134 25.04 5.79 6.88
N GLU A 135 25.22 4.50 6.61
CA GLU A 135 25.65 4.00 5.28
C GLU A 135 24.66 4.37 4.18
N ASN A 136 23.37 4.13 4.41
CA ASN A 136 22.32 4.42 3.43
C ASN A 136 22.10 5.92 3.23
N PHE A 137 22.28 6.73 4.27
CA PHE A 137 22.21 8.19 4.16
C PHE A 137 23.25 8.73 3.16
N ASN A 138 24.47 8.20 3.18
CA ASN A 138 25.50 8.61 2.21
C ASN A 138 25.10 8.28 0.78
N MET A 139 24.39 7.18 0.54
CA MET A 139 23.83 6.88 -0.77
C MET A 139 22.68 7.82 -1.15
N LEU A 140 21.82 8.15 -0.18
CA LEU A 140 20.64 9.00 -0.35
C LEU A 140 21.00 10.44 -0.74
N ILE A 141 21.94 11.07 -0.04
CA ILE A 141 22.33 12.48 -0.32
C ILE A 141 23.01 12.63 -1.69
N ASN A 142 23.54 11.56 -2.27
CA ASN A 142 24.11 11.57 -3.63
C ASN A 142 23.04 11.51 -4.73
N GLN A 143 21.76 11.34 -4.37
CA GLN A 143 20.66 11.18 -5.33
C GLN A 143 19.76 12.42 -5.43
N THR A 144 19.93 13.40 -4.56
CA THR A 144 19.10 14.60 -4.52
C THR A 144 19.83 15.81 -3.96
N ASP A 145 19.57 16.97 -4.55
CA ASP A 145 20.03 18.27 -4.05
C ASP A 145 18.93 19.02 -3.26
N VAL A 146 17.79 18.36 -3.01
CA VAL A 146 16.61 18.99 -2.40
C VAL A 146 16.82 19.17 -0.91
N ASP A 147 16.82 20.42 -0.46
CA ASP A 147 16.79 20.77 0.96
C ASP A 147 15.45 20.32 1.58
N ILE A 148 15.48 19.25 2.37
CA ILE A 148 14.26 18.66 2.95
C ILE A 148 13.56 19.63 3.90
N PHE A 149 14.28 20.55 4.55
CA PHE A 149 13.71 21.50 5.50
C PHE A 149 13.03 22.68 4.80
N SER A 150 13.24 22.86 3.49
CA SER A 150 12.54 23.86 2.71
C SER A 150 11.14 23.42 2.26
N LYS A 151 10.75 22.17 2.53
CA LYS A 151 9.43 21.61 2.20
C LYS A 151 8.43 21.94 3.29
N ASN A 152 7.15 21.97 2.95
CA ASN A 152 6.08 22.11 3.94
C ASN A 152 5.76 20.77 4.60
N TYR A 153 5.93 19.67 3.85
CA TYR A 153 5.54 18.33 4.28
C TYR A 153 6.61 17.30 3.94
N LEU A 154 6.95 16.43 4.89
CA LEU A 154 7.76 15.24 4.67
C LEU A 154 6.92 14.00 4.95
N ILE A 155 6.99 12.98 4.09
CA ILE A 155 6.27 11.72 4.26
C ILE A 155 7.26 10.56 4.32
N PHE A 156 7.19 9.75 5.37
CA PHE A 156 8.00 8.54 5.56
C PHE A 156 7.07 7.30 5.61
N PRO A 157 6.95 6.55 4.50
CA PRO A 157 6.25 5.27 4.49
C PRO A 157 7.17 4.16 5.01
N ALA A 158 6.65 3.31 5.90
CA ALA A 158 7.40 2.20 6.46
C ALA A 158 6.54 0.94 6.67
N ILE A 159 7.18 -0.23 6.52
CA ILE A 159 6.61 -1.53 6.85
C ILE A 159 7.58 -2.25 7.79
N HIS A 160 7.09 -2.63 8.97
CA HIS A 160 7.85 -3.36 9.99
C HIS A 160 7.02 -4.51 10.52
N GLN A 161 7.55 -5.74 10.53
CA GLN A 161 6.85 -6.91 11.09
C GLN A 161 5.37 -7.04 10.62
N LEU A 162 5.13 -6.86 9.31
CA LEU A 162 3.80 -6.88 8.67
C LEU A 162 2.85 -5.73 9.08
N GLN A 163 3.33 -4.77 9.87
CA GLN A 163 2.63 -3.54 10.20
C GLN A 163 3.00 -2.45 9.22
N SER A 164 2.08 -1.54 8.94
CA SER A 164 2.31 -0.41 8.04
C SER A 164 2.21 0.90 8.79
N TYR A 165 3.15 1.79 8.51
CA TYR A 165 3.28 3.10 9.13
C TYR A 165 3.41 4.16 8.03
N CYS A 166 2.77 5.30 8.24
CA CYS A 166 3.01 6.50 7.47
C CYS A 166 3.28 7.63 8.45
N ILE A 167 4.46 8.25 8.37
CA ILE A 167 4.83 9.36 9.24
C ILE A 167 4.81 10.62 8.39
N LEU A 168 4.03 11.61 8.83
CA LEU A 168 3.97 12.93 8.26
C LEU A 168 4.70 13.91 9.18
N ILE A 169 5.58 14.73 8.62
CA ILE A 169 6.14 15.90 9.30
C ILE A 169 5.64 17.15 8.60
N ILE A 170 4.89 17.98 9.34
CA ILE A 170 4.41 19.28 8.89
C ILE A 170 5.39 20.35 9.39
N ASN A 171 5.75 21.28 8.50
CA ASN A 171 6.66 22.38 8.76
C ASN A 171 8.01 21.90 9.35
N PRO A 172 8.77 21.06 8.59
CA PRO A 172 10.06 20.53 9.04
C PRO A 172 11.07 21.63 9.42
N LEU A 173 10.99 22.83 8.84
CA LEU A 173 11.81 23.97 9.22
C LEU A 173 11.63 24.35 10.71
N GLY A 174 10.44 24.15 11.27
CA GLY A 174 10.15 24.38 12.69
C GLY A 174 10.95 23.48 13.65
N ALA A 175 11.40 22.32 13.16
CA ALA A 175 12.19 21.37 13.92
C ALA A 175 13.68 21.75 14.01
N VAL A 176 14.16 22.71 13.21
CA VAL A 176 15.59 23.05 13.14
C VAL A 176 15.91 24.44 13.68
N VAL A 177 17.08 24.56 14.31
CA VAL A 177 17.67 25.85 14.70
C VAL A 177 18.46 26.40 13.53
N THR A 178 18.02 27.52 12.96
CA THR A 178 18.72 28.17 11.83
C THR A 178 19.87 29.05 12.31
N LYS A 179 20.96 29.14 11.53
CA LYS A 179 22.13 29.97 11.89
C LYS A 179 21.93 31.48 11.66
N ARG A 180 21.01 31.86 10.76
CA ARG A 180 20.90 33.24 10.23
C ARG A 180 19.59 33.97 10.56
N SER A 181 18.55 33.29 11.03
CA SER A 181 17.27 33.95 11.37
C SER A 181 17.14 34.21 12.87
N ARG A 182 16.70 35.42 13.23
CA ARG A 182 16.28 35.75 14.61
C ARG A 182 14.84 35.33 14.91
N LYS A 183 14.02 35.08 13.89
CA LYS A 183 12.64 34.60 14.05
C LYS A 183 12.60 33.09 13.91
N GLN A 184 12.11 32.43 14.95
CA GLN A 184 11.89 30.99 14.94
C GLN A 184 10.61 30.70 14.13
N PRO A 185 10.63 29.70 13.23
CA PRO A 185 9.41 29.25 12.57
C PRO A 185 8.42 28.70 13.60
N PRO A 186 7.14 28.54 13.24
CA PRO A 186 6.20 27.77 14.03
C PRO A 186 6.77 26.36 14.35
N PRO A 187 6.34 25.70 15.43
CA PRO A 187 6.76 24.33 15.72
C PRO A 187 6.46 23.36 14.57
N ALA A 188 7.27 22.32 14.45
CA ALA A 188 6.98 21.19 13.58
C ALA A 188 5.95 20.28 14.24
N THR A 189 5.13 19.60 13.43
CA THR A 189 4.22 18.55 13.92
C THR A 189 4.56 17.24 13.23
N MET A 190 4.84 16.20 14.01
CA MET A 190 5.09 14.84 13.54
C MET A 190 3.88 13.95 13.87
N ILE A 191 3.28 13.35 12.86
CA ILE A 191 2.07 12.54 13.01
C ILE A 191 2.37 11.15 12.47
N CYS A 192 2.21 10.13 13.31
CA CYS A 192 2.32 8.74 12.89
C CYS A 192 0.94 8.13 12.71
N TYR A 193 0.72 7.58 11.52
CA TYR A 193 -0.41 6.74 11.20
C TYR A 193 0.03 5.28 11.18
N ALA A 194 -0.63 4.43 11.95
CA ALA A 194 -0.20 3.05 12.14
C ALA A 194 -1.37 2.08 12.18
N THR A 195 -1.08 0.81 11.90
CA THR A 195 -2.05 -0.30 11.94
C THR A 195 -1.97 -1.14 13.22
N THR A 196 -1.30 -0.63 14.25
CA THR A 196 -1.07 -1.31 15.54
C THR A 196 -0.74 -0.29 16.64
N SER A 197 -0.37 -0.77 17.84
CA SER A 197 0.04 0.04 19.00
C SER A 197 1.35 0.81 18.77
N SER A 198 1.54 1.89 19.52
CA SER A 198 2.67 2.83 19.36
C SER A 198 4.05 2.28 19.70
N TYR A 199 4.15 1.09 20.30
CA TYR A 199 5.42 0.54 20.78
C TYR A 199 6.53 0.54 19.72
N SER A 200 6.29 -0.05 18.54
CA SER A 200 7.33 -0.09 17.49
C SER A 200 7.64 1.30 16.93
N TYR A 201 6.64 2.19 16.91
CA TYR A 201 6.84 3.56 16.47
C TYR A 201 7.77 4.33 17.42
N GLU A 202 7.49 4.29 18.72
CA GLU A 202 8.23 5.01 19.75
C GLU A 202 9.67 4.49 19.90
N ASN A 203 9.86 3.17 19.83
CA ASN A 203 11.15 2.56 20.09
C ASN A 203 12.05 2.42 18.87
N TYR A 204 11.47 2.31 17.66
CA TYR A 204 12.25 2.00 16.45
C TYR A 204 12.12 3.06 15.36
N ILE A 205 10.90 3.46 15.03
CA ILE A 205 10.65 4.29 13.85
C ILE A 205 10.98 5.76 14.11
N ALA A 206 10.40 6.35 15.16
CA ALA A 206 10.63 7.75 15.49
C ALA A 206 12.11 8.07 15.77
N PRO A 207 12.86 7.26 16.56
CA PRO A 207 14.28 7.51 16.78
C PRO A 207 15.11 7.52 15.49
N ARG A 208 14.80 6.63 14.53
CA ARG A 208 15.48 6.57 13.23
C ARG A 208 15.15 7.76 12.34
N ILE A 209 13.89 8.21 12.31
CA ILE A 209 13.51 9.45 11.62
C ILE A 209 14.25 10.64 12.23
N MET A 210 14.30 10.74 13.57
CA MET A 210 15.00 11.82 14.25
C MET A 210 16.50 11.83 13.94
N LYS A 211 17.16 10.66 13.98
CA LYS A 211 18.56 10.53 13.58
C LYS A 211 18.77 10.93 12.12
N LEU A 212 17.91 10.50 11.21
CA LEU A 212 17.97 10.88 9.79
C LEU A 212 17.86 12.40 9.60
N LEU A 213 16.94 13.07 10.32
CA LEU A 213 16.83 14.54 10.28
C LEU A 213 18.08 15.23 10.84
N GLU A 214 18.67 14.71 11.92
CA GLU A 214 19.95 15.20 12.47
C GLU A 214 21.07 15.10 11.42
N MET A 215 21.16 13.98 10.72
CA MET A 215 22.13 13.79 9.64
C MET A 215 21.95 14.78 8.48
N PHE A 216 20.71 15.11 8.11
CA PHE A 216 20.46 16.16 7.12
C PHE A 216 20.89 17.55 7.63
N VAL A 217 20.69 17.86 8.91
CA VAL A 217 21.19 19.12 9.50
C VAL A 217 22.70 19.21 9.39
N ASP A 218 23.41 18.13 9.73
CA ASP A 218 24.87 18.07 9.66
C ASP A 218 25.36 18.22 8.21
N HIS A 219 24.71 17.53 7.27
CA HIS A 219 25.00 17.63 5.84
C HIS A 219 24.80 19.07 5.32
N TYR A 220 23.71 19.74 5.72
CA TYR A 220 23.44 21.13 5.38
C TYR A 220 24.16 22.14 6.29
N GLY A 221 25.25 21.75 6.96
CA GLY A 221 25.89 22.46 8.08
C GLY A 221 26.21 23.96 7.88
N GLY A 222 26.07 24.53 6.69
CA GLY A 222 26.07 25.97 6.46
C GLY A 222 24.77 26.72 6.83
N ARG A 223 23.61 26.05 6.85
CA ARG A 223 22.27 26.67 7.01
C ARG A 223 21.64 26.40 8.38
N TYR A 224 21.75 25.17 8.85
CA TYR A 224 21.12 24.67 10.08
C TYR A 224 22.17 24.35 11.13
N LYS A 225 21.80 24.45 12.41
CA LYS A 225 22.69 24.23 13.56
C LYS A 225 22.42 22.90 14.25
N SER A 226 21.16 22.61 14.54
CA SER A 226 20.74 21.41 15.26
C SER A 226 19.23 21.20 15.11
N ILE A 227 18.77 19.99 15.44
CA ILE A 227 17.34 19.71 15.64
C ILE A 227 16.92 20.16 17.05
N SER A 228 15.78 20.82 17.16
CA SER A 228 15.13 21.21 18.41
C SER A 228 13.95 20.28 18.69
N ARG A 229 14.18 19.20 19.44
CA ARG A 229 13.15 18.21 19.77
C ARG A 229 11.96 18.81 20.53
N GLN A 230 12.20 19.87 21.32
CA GLN A 230 11.17 20.59 22.06
C GLN A 230 10.18 21.34 21.14
N ASN A 231 10.58 21.61 19.89
CA ASN A 231 9.74 22.26 18.89
C ASN A 231 9.06 21.25 17.96
N ILE A 232 9.04 19.97 18.31
CA ILE A 232 8.35 18.92 17.56
C ILE A 232 7.21 18.40 18.42
N THR A 233 5.99 18.71 18.03
CA THR A 233 4.80 18.09 18.62
C THR A 233 4.57 16.75 17.94
N SER A 234 4.51 15.66 18.72
CA SER A 234 4.27 14.33 18.18
C SER A 234 2.84 13.86 18.46
N THR A 235 2.21 13.22 17.48
CA THR A 235 0.88 12.64 17.60
C THR A 235 0.87 11.24 17.00
N TYR A 236 0.24 10.30 17.70
CA TYR A 236 0.07 8.93 17.25
C TYR A 236 -1.40 8.66 16.93
N LYS A 237 -1.66 8.05 15.77
CA LYS A 237 -3.00 7.65 15.34
C LYS A 237 -2.97 6.19 14.88
N GLU A 238 -3.75 5.37 15.55
CA GLU A 238 -3.97 3.97 15.18
C GLU A 238 -5.25 3.86 14.34
N PHE A 239 -5.17 3.27 13.16
CA PHE A 239 -6.34 3.00 12.35
C PHE A 239 -7.16 1.84 12.92
N ALA A 240 -8.47 1.90 12.70
CA ALA A 240 -9.34 0.74 12.86
C ALA A 240 -8.72 -0.46 12.13
N ASN A 241 -8.42 -1.50 12.91
CA ASN A 241 -7.59 -2.62 12.51
C ASN A 241 -8.29 -3.43 11.41
N LYS A 242 -8.02 -3.11 10.13
CA LYS A 242 -8.38 -3.99 9.01
C LYS A 242 -7.44 -5.21 9.06
N LYS A 243 -7.92 -6.32 8.49
CA LYS A 243 -7.19 -7.59 8.46
C LYS A 243 -5.76 -7.36 7.93
N GLY A 244 -4.78 -8.09 8.46
CA GLY A 244 -3.35 -7.83 8.27
C GLY A 244 -2.89 -7.64 6.81
N TYR A 245 -3.58 -8.27 5.87
CA TYR A 245 -3.31 -8.20 4.44
C TYR A 245 -3.74 -6.88 3.76
N ASP A 246 -4.60 -6.09 4.39
CA ASP A 246 -5.05 -4.80 3.85
C ASP A 246 -4.14 -3.65 4.30
N LYS A 247 -3.32 -3.85 5.34
CA LYS A 247 -2.46 -2.83 5.97
C LYS A 247 -1.59 -2.04 4.99
N PRO A 248 -0.90 -2.67 4.01
CA PRO A 248 -0.11 -1.91 3.04
C PRO A 248 -0.96 -1.01 2.15
N PHE A 249 -2.18 -1.43 1.79
CA PHE A 249 -3.10 -0.57 1.03
C PHE A 249 -3.60 0.60 1.88
N GLN A 250 -3.85 0.40 3.17
CA GLN A 250 -4.26 1.49 4.06
C GLN A 250 -3.17 2.57 4.11
N MET A 251 -1.91 2.16 4.29
CA MET A 251 -0.78 3.10 4.26
C MET A 251 -0.70 3.85 2.92
N LEU A 252 -0.80 3.16 1.78
CA LEU A 252 -0.78 3.81 0.48
C LEU A 252 -1.96 4.78 0.29
N HIS A 253 -3.15 4.42 0.76
CA HIS A 253 -4.33 5.29 0.70
C HIS A 253 -4.15 6.54 1.56
N VAL A 254 -3.57 6.40 2.75
CA VAL A 254 -3.21 7.52 3.62
C VAL A 254 -2.22 8.43 2.91
N VAL A 255 -1.15 7.87 2.32
CA VAL A 255 -0.18 8.66 1.55
C VAL A 255 -0.88 9.43 0.42
N GLN A 256 -1.78 8.80 -0.33
CA GLN A 256 -2.56 9.48 -1.38
C GLN A 256 -3.39 10.64 -0.81
N LYS A 257 -4.16 10.40 0.26
CA LYS A 257 -4.99 11.42 0.90
C LYS A 257 -4.16 12.58 1.41
N LEU A 258 -3.10 12.31 2.18
CA LEU A 258 -2.19 13.35 2.67
C LEU A 258 -1.60 14.16 1.52
N LEU A 259 -1.21 13.48 0.45
CA LEU A 259 -0.68 14.11 -0.75
C LEU A 259 -1.72 14.90 -1.52
N ASP A 260 -3.01 14.52 -1.53
CA ASP A 260 -4.10 15.29 -2.14
C ASP A 260 -4.52 16.49 -1.27
N PHE A 261 -4.48 16.37 0.06
CA PHE A 261 -4.83 17.48 0.96
C PHE A 261 -3.75 18.56 1.06
N ALA A 262 -2.47 18.17 0.97
CA ALA A 262 -1.35 19.10 0.95
C ALA A 262 -1.44 20.09 -0.24
N THR A 263 -2.36 19.85 -1.16
CA THR A 263 -2.59 20.56 -2.41
C THR A 263 -3.77 21.51 -2.33
N LEU A 264 -4.65 21.28 -1.37
CA LEU A 264 -5.86 22.06 -1.16
C LEU A 264 -5.65 23.17 -0.13
N THR A 265 -4.69 23.01 0.79
CA THR A 265 -4.49 24.00 1.85
C THR A 265 -3.03 24.14 2.30
N ASN A 266 -2.62 25.39 2.52
CA ASN A 266 -1.42 25.73 3.29
C ASN A 266 -1.75 25.91 4.79
N ASN A 267 -3.02 25.74 5.19
CA ASN A 267 -3.49 25.88 6.56
C ASN A 267 -3.33 24.54 7.31
N THR A 268 -2.42 24.54 8.27
CA THR A 268 -2.11 23.36 9.09
C THR A 268 -3.30 22.88 9.92
N ASP A 269 -4.23 23.76 10.32
CA ASP A 269 -5.37 23.37 11.16
C ASP A 269 -6.52 22.74 10.36
N GLU A 270 -6.70 23.13 9.09
CA GLU A 270 -7.58 22.41 8.16
C GLU A 270 -7.03 21.03 7.84
N PHE A 271 -5.71 20.94 7.65
CA PHE A 271 -5.04 19.67 7.43
C PHE A 271 -5.26 18.73 8.64
N LYS A 272 -5.14 19.23 9.89
CA LYS A 272 -5.41 18.44 11.11
C LYS A 272 -6.85 17.91 11.22
N LYS A 273 -7.85 18.69 10.81
CA LYS A 273 -9.25 18.22 10.78
C LYS A 273 -9.44 17.09 9.78
N GLU A 274 -8.80 17.19 8.63
CA GLU A 274 -8.91 16.17 7.60
C GLU A 274 -8.17 14.87 7.97
N ILE A 275 -7.07 15.02 8.71
CA ILE A 275 -6.38 13.91 9.39
C ILE A 275 -7.31 13.15 10.36
N GLU A 276 -8.38 13.76 10.88
CA GLU A 276 -9.41 13.08 11.69
C GLU A 276 -10.46 12.37 10.82
N ASN A 277 -10.69 12.84 9.60
CA ASN A 277 -11.67 12.26 8.68
C ASN A 277 -11.16 11.02 7.93
N VAL A 278 -9.84 10.84 7.79
CA VAL A 278 -9.24 9.66 7.12
C VAL A 278 -9.75 8.34 7.72
N GLU A 279 -10.09 8.29 9.02
CA GLU A 279 -10.63 7.10 9.67
C GLU A 279 -12.06 6.73 9.21
N GLN A 280 -12.86 7.68 8.74
CA GLN A 280 -14.26 7.47 8.34
C GLN A 280 -14.37 6.68 7.02
N ASP A 281 -13.34 6.70 6.17
CA ASP A 281 -13.29 5.96 4.90
C ASP A 281 -13.16 4.43 5.08
N TYR A 282 -12.97 3.96 6.32
CA TYR A 282 -12.70 2.56 6.64
C TYR A 282 -13.89 1.79 7.23
N ILE A 283 -15.02 2.45 7.48
CA ILE A 283 -16.22 1.83 8.05
C ILE A 283 -16.98 1.12 6.90
N PRO A 284 -17.05 -0.22 6.88
CA PRO A 284 -17.87 -0.93 5.90
C PRO A 284 -19.33 -0.76 6.30
N ASP A 285 -20.11 -0.08 5.47
CA ASP A 285 -21.55 -0.08 5.61
C ASP A 285 -22.06 -1.46 5.14
N MET A 286 -22.46 -2.32 6.08
CA MET A 286 -22.83 -3.72 5.81
C MET A 286 -24.12 -3.85 4.98
N GLU A 287 -24.90 -2.77 4.87
CA GLU A 287 -26.22 -2.79 4.22
C GLU A 287 -26.22 -2.27 2.77
N THR A 288 -25.17 -1.58 2.34
CA THR A 288 -25.02 -1.17 0.94
C THR A 288 -23.69 -1.68 0.40
N VAL A 289 -23.73 -2.31 -0.78
CA VAL A 289 -22.54 -2.63 -1.58
C VAL A 289 -21.95 -1.32 -2.15
N CYS A 290 -21.70 -0.35 -1.27
CA CYS A 290 -21.09 0.92 -1.59
C CYS A 290 -19.58 0.71 -1.56
N TYR A 291 -18.96 1.03 -2.69
CA TYR A 291 -17.52 1.04 -2.86
C TYR A 291 -16.90 1.96 -1.81
N ASP A 292 -16.38 1.40 -0.71
CA ASP A 292 -15.62 2.20 0.26
C ASP A 292 -14.41 2.87 -0.44
N GLY A 293 -13.92 3.98 0.11
CA GLY A 293 -12.81 4.73 -0.49
C GLY A 293 -11.58 3.86 -0.75
N MET A 294 -11.37 2.85 0.09
CA MET A 294 -10.33 1.83 -0.03
C MET A 294 -10.50 0.89 -1.22
N THR A 295 -11.73 0.49 -1.53
CA THR A 295 -12.05 -0.35 -2.68
C THR A 295 -11.79 0.41 -3.97
N MET A 296 -12.22 1.67 -4.05
CA MET A 296 -11.91 2.55 -5.20
C MET A 296 -10.42 2.78 -5.36
N PHE A 297 -9.71 2.97 -4.25
CA PHE A 297 -8.26 3.12 -4.26
C PHE A 297 -7.56 1.87 -4.81
N ARG A 298 -7.98 0.67 -4.38
CA ARG A 298 -7.47 -0.59 -4.94
C ARG A 298 -7.69 -0.71 -6.43
N PHE A 299 -8.88 -0.36 -6.92
CA PHE A 299 -9.15 -0.36 -8.36
C PHE A 299 -8.21 0.59 -9.11
N THR A 300 -7.88 1.75 -8.52
CA THR A 300 -6.93 2.69 -9.09
C THR A 300 -5.53 2.06 -9.21
N ILE A 301 -5.02 1.46 -8.13
CA ILE A 301 -3.72 0.76 -8.15
C ILE A 301 -3.74 -0.44 -9.11
N ALA A 302 -4.82 -1.23 -9.13
CA ALA A 302 -4.98 -2.36 -10.05
C ALA A 302 -4.93 -1.92 -11.52
N ARG A 303 -5.56 -0.79 -11.85
CA ARG A 303 -5.51 -0.19 -13.19
C ARG A 303 -4.11 0.27 -13.55
N ALA A 304 -3.39 0.88 -12.61
CA ALA A 304 -2.00 1.31 -12.81
C ALA A 304 -1.08 0.10 -13.09
N VAL A 305 -1.19 -0.96 -12.28
CA VAL A 305 -0.43 -2.21 -12.46
C VAL A 305 -0.77 -2.86 -13.79
N ARG A 306 -2.04 -2.92 -14.16
CA ARG A 306 -2.46 -3.41 -15.49
C ARG A 306 -1.79 -2.62 -16.61
N ALA A 307 -1.87 -1.30 -16.55
CA ALA A 307 -1.30 -0.45 -17.59
C ALA A 307 0.22 -0.66 -17.71
N ALA A 308 0.92 -0.76 -16.58
CA ALA A 308 2.35 -1.00 -16.53
C ALA A 308 2.74 -2.36 -17.14
N ILE A 309 2.07 -3.45 -16.73
CA ILE A 309 2.35 -4.81 -17.27
C ILE A 309 2.02 -4.87 -18.77
N MET A 310 0.86 -4.35 -19.18
CA MET A 310 0.40 -4.46 -20.57
C MET A 310 1.22 -3.60 -21.54
N ARG A 311 1.76 -2.46 -21.09
CA ARG A 311 2.68 -1.61 -21.88
C ARG A 311 4.12 -2.12 -21.84
N GLY A 312 4.47 -2.97 -20.87
CA GLY A 312 5.79 -3.55 -20.72
C GLY A 312 6.16 -4.54 -21.84
N THR A 313 7.41 -4.99 -21.81
CA THR A 313 7.98 -5.93 -22.80
C THR A 313 7.87 -7.40 -22.38
N SER A 314 7.48 -7.69 -21.13
CA SER A 314 7.38 -9.06 -20.61
C SER A 314 6.13 -9.77 -21.12
N GLU A 315 6.30 -10.67 -22.07
CA GLU A 315 5.21 -11.53 -22.56
C GLU A 315 4.71 -12.50 -21.49
N ILE A 316 5.61 -13.00 -20.63
CA ILE A 316 5.25 -13.79 -19.44
C ILE A 316 4.33 -12.99 -18.52
N GLY A 317 4.68 -11.72 -18.25
CA GLY A 317 3.89 -10.85 -17.39
C GLY A 317 2.48 -10.60 -17.95
N LYS A 318 2.38 -10.30 -19.25
CA LYS A 318 1.09 -10.11 -19.94
C LYS A 318 0.24 -11.38 -19.88
N TYR A 319 0.83 -12.54 -20.19
CA TYR A 319 0.14 -13.84 -20.16
C TYR A 319 -0.43 -14.13 -18.77
N LEU A 320 0.41 -14.06 -17.73
CA LEU A 320 -0.01 -14.37 -16.36
C LEU A 320 -1.05 -13.38 -15.84
N TYR A 321 -0.89 -12.08 -16.12
CA TYR A 321 -1.88 -11.07 -15.74
C TYR A 321 -3.25 -11.33 -16.40
N GLN A 322 -3.27 -11.64 -17.70
CA GLN A 322 -4.52 -11.95 -18.41
C GLN A 322 -5.21 -13.18 -17.83
N LYS A 323 -4.46 -14.23 -17.49
CA LYS A 323 -5.02 -15.42 -16.85
C LYS A 323 -5.60 -15.12 -15.48
N ARG A 324 -4.90 -14.33 -14.66
CA ARG A 324 -5.41 -13.88 -13.36
C ARG A 324 -6.69 -13.07 -13.52
N PHE A 325 -6.71 -12.09 -14.41
CA PHE A 325 -7.88 -11.25 -14.66
C PHE A 325 -9.11 -12.07 -15.10
N LEU A 326 -8.93 -13.03 -16.00
CA LEU A 326 -9.99 -13.94 -16.42
C LEU A 326 -10.51 -14.80 -15.24
N HIS A 327 -9.62 -15.25 -14.36
CA HIS A 327 -10.02 -16.04 -13.20
C HIS A 327 -10.80 -15.21 -12.18
N SER A 328 -10.30 -14.02 -11.80
CA SER A 328 -11.01 -13.10 -10.91
C SER A 328 -12.37 -12.70 -11.49
N GLY A 329 -12.47 -12.45 -12.79
CA GLY A 329 -13.73 -12.14 -13.47
C GLY A 329 -14.75 -13.30 -13.46
N LYS A 330 -14.29 -14.55 -13.63
CA LYS A 330 -15.14 -15.75 -13.53
C LYS A 330 -15.67 -15.96 -12.11
N LEU A 331 -14.81 -15.83 -11.11
CA LEU A 331 -15.19 -15.92 -9.70
C LEU A 331 -16.28 -14.90 -9.34
N ASN A 332 -16.11 -13.64 -9.79
CA ASN A 332 -17.13 -12.60 -9.63
C ASN A 332 -18.48 -12.96 -10.27
N ALA A 333 -18.47 -13.55 -11.47
CA ALA A 333 -19.68 -13.96 -12.17
C ALA A 333 -20.39 -15.15 -11.48
N GLU A 334 -19.62 -16.16 -11.06
CA GLU A 334 -20.13 -17.33 -10.34
C GLU A 334 -20.81 -16.94 -9.01
N MET A 335 -20.25 -15.95 -8.30
CA MET A 335 -20.85 -15.44 -7.08
C MET A 335 -22.10 -14.61 -7.29
N LYS A 336 -22.17 -13.76 -8.33
CA LYS A 336 -23.42 -13.07 -8.68
C LYS A 336 -24.55 -14.09 -8.91
N ILE A 337 -24.24 -15.20 -9.59
CA ILE A 337 -25.18 -16.29 -9.79
C ILE A 337 -25.56 -16.96 -8.46
N LYS A 338 -24.59 -17.21 -7.57
CA LYS A 338 -24.84 -17.83 -6.26
C LYS A 338 -25.67 -16.94 -5.33
N GLN A 339 -25.34 -15.65 -5.24
CA GLN A 339 -26.07 -14.66 -4.44
C GLN A 339 -27.50 -14.47 -4.95
N GLU A 340 -27.68 -14.41 -6.27
CA GLU A 340 -29.00 -14.33 -6.87
C GLU A 340 -29.84 -15.57 -6.56
N LYS A 341 -29.23 -16.78 -6.61
CA LYS A 341 -29.91 -18.01 -6.18
C LYS A 341 -30.25 -18.00 -4.69
N GLU A 342 -29.33 -17.60 -3.83
CA GLU A 342 -29.56 -17.51 -2.38
C GLU A 342 -30.65 -16.49 -2.04
N ARG A 343 -30.69 -15.35 -2.75
CA ARG A 343 -31.75 -14.36 -2.64
C ARG A 343 -33.10 -14.93 -3.09
N GLN A 344 -33.15 -15.61 -4.24
CA GLN A 344 -34.35 -16.30 -4.71
C GLN A 344 -34.84 -17.35 -3.71
N TYR A 345 -33.93 -18.15 -3.13
CA TYR A 345 -34.28 -19.11 -2.07
C TYR A 345 -34.79 -18.44 -0.80
N ALA A 346 -34.21 -17.29 -0.40
CA ALA A 346 -34.66 -16.54 0.76
C ALA A 346 -36.06 -15.92 0.53
N GLU A 347 -36.30 -15.36 -0.66
CA GLU A 347 -37.60 -14.82 -1.09
C GLU A 347 -38.65 -15.94 -1.18
N GLU A 348 -38.31 -17.11 -1.73
CA GLU A 348 -39.18 -18.29 -1.72
C GLU A 348 -39.52 -18.77 -0.32
N ARG A 349 -38.53 -18.81 0.59
CA ARG A 349 -38.73 -19.23 1.98
C ARG A 349 -39.61 -18.23 2.74
N ALA A 350 -39.41 -16.93 2.53
CA ALA A 350 -40.26 -15.89 3.09
C ALA A 350 -41.70 -15.97 2.54
N ASN A 351 -41.86 -16.25 1.25
CA ASN A 351 -43.18 -16.43 0.62
C ASN A 351 -43.89 -17.70 1.09
N ARG A 352 -43.15 -18.80 1.35
CA ARG A 352 -43.72 -20.02 1.96
C ARG A 352 -44.13 -19.81 3.42
N ALA A 353 -43.37 -19.03 4.18
CA ALA A 353 -43.71 -18.67 5.56
C ALA A 353 -44.95 -17.76 5.66
N LYS A 354 -45.24 -16.99 4.60
CA LYS A 354 -46.44 -16.13 4.50
C LYS A 354 -47.70 -16.84 4.02
N LYS A 355 -47.64 -18.11 3.62
CA LYS A 355 -48.85 -18.86 3.25
C LYS A 355 -49.63 -19.21 4.54
N PRO A 356 -50.89 -18.76 4.69
CA PRO A 356 -51.68 -19.08 5.87
C PRO A 356 -51.92 -20.60 5.95
N LYS A 357 -51.73 -21.18 7.14
CA LYS A 357 -52.25 -22.52 7.42
C LYS A 357 -53.78 -22.43 7.33
N ILE A 358 -54.36 -23.06 6.32
CA ILE A 358 -55.81 -23.26 6.27
C ILE A 358 -56.14 -24.21 7.43
N ILE A 359 -56.70 -23.66 8.50
CA ILE A 359 -57.34 -24.44 9.56
C ILE A 359 -58.74 -24.71 9.05
N VAL A 360 -59.01 -25.94 8.62
CA VAL A 360 -60.38 -26.40 8.38
C VAL A 360 -60.99 -26.61 9.76
N VAL A 361 -61.89 -25.73 10.16
CA VAL A 361 -62.75 -25.97 11.33
C VAL A 361 -63.95 -26.73 10.80
N GLU A 362 -64.01 -28.03 11.08
CA GLU A 362 -65.24 -28.80 10.91
C GLU A 362 -66.23 -28.33 11.98
N GLU A 363 -67.28 -27.63 11.56
CA GLU A 363 -68.44 -27.35 12.42
C GLU A 363 -69.21 -28.67 12.62
N ILE A 364 -69.19 -29.16 13.86
CA ILE A 364 -70.06 -30.24 14.31
C ILE A 364 -71.42 -29.61 14.63
N LEU A 365 -72.43 -29.94 13.82
CA LEU A 365 -73.86 -29.69 14.09
C LEU A 365 -74.42 -30.73 15.06
#